data_AF-A0A9W8MPE6-F1
#
_entry.id   AF-A0A9W8MPE6-F1
#
_cell.length_a   1.000
_cell.length_b   1.000
_cell.length_c   1.000
_cell.angle_alpha   90.00
_cell.angle_beta   90.00
_cell.angle_gamma   90.00
#
_symmetry.space_group_name_H-M   'P 1'
#
loop_
_entity.id
_entity.type
_entity.pdbx_description
1 polymer ?
#
loop_
_entity_poly.entity_id
_entity_poly.type
_entity_poly.pdbx_seq_one_letter_code
_entity_poly.pdbx_strand_id
1 'polypeptide(L)'
;MSQPRRRGAPKPQKVKIPELPWSENDHELVWKFITELEKDANYKILFGKKDPSEKNTSGDSRVSVFKRIAEALFPDLYIVDANTMGERMKGQLERLKKSYQKQAKRLRKTGEGVDGDEEREQMEYYIPAEGPNQSTPMEAVNLWRKTEIADEQW
;
A
#
# COMPACT_ATOMS: atom_id res chain seq x y z
N MET A 1 4.28 21.01 62.16
CA MET A 1 4.70 19.69 61.64
C MET A 1 4.32 19.61 60.18
N SER A 2 5.29 19.71 59.26
CA SER A 2 5.04 19.71 57.80
C SER A 2 5.34 18.31 57.26
N GLN A 3 4.35 17.65 56.66
CA GLN A 3 4.54 16.32 56.08
C GLN A 3 5.40 16.41 54.79
N PRO A 4 6.31 15.47 54.54
CA PRO A 4 7.11 15.46 53.32
C PRO A 4 6.26 15.04 52.12
N ARG A 5 6.42 15.78 51.00
CA ARG A 5 5.81 15.44 49.71
C ARG A 5 6.28 14.05 49.26
N ARG A 6 5.32 13.16 48.98
CA ARG A 6 5.60 11.84 48.40
C ARG A 6 6.34 12.01 47.07
N ARG A 7 7.57 11.49 46.97
CA ARG A 7 8.25 11.31 45.67
C ARG A 7 7.38 10.40 44.82
N GLY A 8 6.94 10.88 43.66
CA GLY A 8 6.24 10.07 42.69
C GLY A 8 7.11 8.89 42.28
N ALA A 9 6.51 7.69 42.20
CA ALA A 9 7.18 6.50 41.72
C ALA A 9 7.76 6.74 40.30
N PRO A 10 8.94 6.20 39.98
CA PRO A 10 9.48 6.27 38.63
C PRO A 10 8.48 5.66 37.65
N LYS A 11 8.15 6.41 36.59
CA LYS A 11 7.25 5.91 35.54
C LYS A 11 7.89 4.66 34.91
N PRO A 12 7.14 3.57 34.68
CA PRO A 12 7.69 2.38 34.05
C PRO A 12 8.25 2.75 32.68
N GLN A 13 9.48 2.31 32.40
CA GLN A 13 10.10 2.49 31.10
C GLN A 13 9.29 1.70 30.07
N LYS A 14 8.71 2.40 29.09
CA LYS A 14 7.96 1.76 28.01
C LYS A 14 8.92 0.86 27.21
N VAL A 15 8.61 -0.44 27.14
CA VAL A 15 9.32 -1.38 26.27
C VAL A 15 9.20 -0.86 24.83
N LYS A 16 10.33 -0.65 24.15
CA LYS A 16 10.33 -0.16 22.77
C LYS A 16 10.01 -1.32 21.83
N ILE A 17 8.83 -1.29 21.22
CA ILE A 17 8.46 -2.25 20.17
C ILE A 17 9.26 -1.93 18.89
N PRO A 18 9.95 -2.92 18.29
CA PRO A 18 10.74 -2.73 17.06
C PRO A 18 9.86 -2.27 15.89
N GLU A 19 10.44 -1.62 14.89
CA GLU A 19 9.71 -1.28 13.65
C GLU A 19 9.31 -2.54 12.88
N LEU A 20 8.16 -2.51 12.21
CA LEU A 20 7.64 -3.65 11.47
C LEU A 20 8.13 -3.61 10.01
N PRO A 21 8.60 -4.73 9.44
CA PRO A 21 9.22 -4.78 8.11
C PRO A 21 8.19 -4.79 6.97
N TRP A 22 7.43 -3.71 6.79
CA TRP A 22 6.35 -3.63 5.80
C TRP A 22 6.79 -3.69 4.32
N SER A 23 8.07 -3.46 4.05
CA SER A 23 8.62 -3.41 2.68
C SER A 23 9.52 -4.60 2.34
N GLU A 24 9.74 -5.52 3.28
CA GLU A 24 10.58 -6.69 3.05
C GLU A 24 9.79 -7.81 2.35
N ASN A 25 10.52 -8.77 1.76
CA ASN A 25 9.98 -9.95 1.09
C ASN A 25 8.83 -9.63 0.12
N ASP A 26 9.06 -8.71 -0.82
CA ASP A 26 8.05 -8.30 -1.81
C ASP A 26 6.71 -7.88 -1.20
N HIS A 27 6.76 -7.19 -0.05
CA HIS A 27 5.59 -6.73 0.70
C HIS A 27 4.70 -7.86 1.26
N GLU A 28 5.26 -9.05 1.52
CA GLU A 28 4.53 -10.20 2.08
C GLU A 28 3.68 -9.83 3.31
N LEU A 29 4.22 -9.03 4.21
CA LEU A 29 3.52 -8.60 5.41
C LEU A 29 2.31 -7.70 5.11
N VAL A 30 2.39 -6.87 4.07
CA VAL A 30 1.25 -6.06 3.61
C VAL A 30 0.13 -6.98 3.11
N TRP A 31 0.47 -8.02 2.35
CA TRP A 31 -0.50 -8.99 1.87
C TRP A 31 -1.17 -9.75 3.01
N LYS A 32 -0.40 -10.25 3.99
CA LYS A 32 -0.96 -10.88 5.20
C LYS A 32 -1.91 -9.95 5.95
N PHE A 33 -1.55 -8.67 6.07
CA PHE A 33 -2.42 -7.66 6.68
C PHE A 33 -3.71 -7.44 5.89
N ILE A 34 -3.66 -7.38 4.55
CA ILE A 34 -4.84 -7.28 3.70
C ILE A 34 -5.75 -8.52 3.88
N THR A 35 -5.18 -9.72 3.91
CA THR A 35 -5.95 -10.96 4.16
C THR A 35 -6.70 -10.90 5.50
N GLU A 36 -6.07 -10.38 6.56
CA GLU A 36 -6.76 -10.19 7.85
C GLU A 36 -7.87 -9.13 7.80
N LEU A 37 -7.69 -8.06 7.02
CA LEU A 37 -8.71 -7.03 6.81
C LEU A 37 -9.94 -7.58 6.06
N GLU A 38 -9.73 -8.52 5.14
CA GLU A 38 -10.77 -9.10 4.28
C GLU A 38 -11.64 -10.14 4.99
N LYS A 39 -11.19 -10.69 6.12
CA LYS A 39 -12.02 -11.61 6.93
C LYS A 39 -13.33 -10.92 7.30
N ASP A 40 -14.45 -11.60 7.09
CA ASP A 40 -15.81 -11.10 7.34
C ASP A 40 -15.98 -10.45 8.73
N ALA A 41 -15.42 -11.09 9.76
CA ALA A 41 -15.46 -10.60 11.14
C ALA A 41 -14.77 -9.24 11.35
N ASN A 42 -13.84 -8.86 10.47
CA ASN A 42 -13.10 -7.60 10.51
C ASN A 42 -13.63 -6.62 9.46
N TYR A 43 -13.77 -7.09 8.22
CA TYR A 43 -14.19 -6.29 7.06
C TYR A 43 -15.45 -5.50 7.35
N LYS A 44 -16.47 -6.18 7.88
CA LYS A 44 -17.79 -5.62 8.11
C LYS A 44 -17.77 -4.42 9.06
N ILE A 45 -16.90 -4.47 10.07
CA ILE A 45 -16.73 -3.40 11.06
C ILE A 45 -15.86 -2.27 10.50
N LEU A 46 -14.86 -2.60 9.68
CA LEU A 46 -13.91 -1.63 9.14
C LEU A 46 -14.43 -0.87 7.92
N PHE A 47 -15.23 -1.52 7.07
CA PHE A 47 -15.65 -1.00 5.77
C PHE A 47 -17.17 -0.98 5.60
N GLY A 48 -17.92 -1.56 6.54
CA GLY A 48 -19.36 -1.70 6.47
C GLY A 48 -19.80 -3.01 5.80
N LYS A 49 -21.11 -3.17 5.65
CA LYS A 49 -21.71 -4.34 5.02
C LYS A 49 -21.47 -4.31 3.51
N LYS A 50 -21.28 -5.49 2.90
CA LYS A 50 -21.28 -5.60 1.44
C LYS A 50 -22.71 -5.64 0.91
N ASP A 51 -23.58 -6.37 1.60
CA ASP A 51 -25.01 -6.45 1.27
C ASP A 51 -25.87 -5.77 2.35
N PRO A 52 -26.83 -4.90 1.98
CA PRO A 52 -27.77 -4.28 2.91
C PRO A 52 -28.56 -5.27 3.80
N SER A 53 -28.81 -6.48 3.31
CA SER A 53 -29.56 -7.55 4.01
C SER A 53 -28.79 -8.23 5.13
N GLU A 54 -27.47 -8.05 5.20
CA GLU A 54 -26.67 -8.63 6.26
C GLU A 54 -27.05 -8.05 7.65
N LYS A 55 -26.97 -8.87 8.70
CA LYS A 55 -27.17 -8.42 10.09
C LYS A 55 -26.20 -7.29 10.44
N ASN A 56 -26.58 -6.38 11.34
CA ASN A 56 -25.66 -5.34 11.83
C ASN A 56 -24.40 -5.97 12.43
N THR A 57 -23.29 -5.24 12.36
CA THR A 57 -22.05 -5.64 13.02
C THR A 57 -22.31 -5.86 14.51
N SER A 58 -21.64 -6.84 15.11
CA SER A 58 -21.53 -6.94 16.56
C SER A 58 -21.07 -5.58 17.11
N GLY A 59 -21.39 -5.28 18.38
CA GLY A 59 -20.97 -4.03 19.05
C GLY A 59 -19.45 -3.85 19.22
N ASP A 60 -18.64 -4.59 18.46
CA ASP A 60 -17.21 -4.46 18.37
C ASP A 60 -16.83 -3.10 17.80
N SER A 61 -15.79 -2.51 18.39
CA SER A 61 -15.23 -1.25 17.92
C SER A 61 -14.17 -1.49 16.85
N ARG A 62 -13.91 -0.48 16.01
CA ARG A 62 -12.76 -0.51 15.09
C ARG A 62 -11.44 -0.77 15.83
N VAL A 63 -11.31 -0.27 17.06
CA VAL A 63 -10.11 -0.46 17.90
C VAL A 63 -9.94 -1.92 18.29
N SER A 64 -11.01 -2.62 18.68
CA SER A 64 -10.92 -4.05 19.01
C SER A 64 -10.57 -4.91 17.80
N VAL A 65 -11.04 -4.54 16.60
CA VAL A 65 -10.64 -5.21 15.36
C VAL A 65 -9.15 -5.04 15.08
N PHE A 66 -8.59 -3.83 15.15
CA PHE A 66 -7.17 -3.63 14.91
C PHE A 66 -6.29 -4.36 15.92
N LYS A 67 -6.73 -4.47 17.18
CA LYS A 67 -6.07 -5.28 18.19
C LYS A 67 -6.11 -6.78 17.86
N ARG A 68 -7.26 -7.30 17.43
CA ARG A 68 -7.41 -8.70 16.99
C ARG A 68 -6.51 -9.02 15.79
N ILE A 69 -6.41 -8.11 14.82
CA ILE A 69 -5.49 -8.28 13.68
C ILE A 69 -4.03 -8.25 14.15
N ALA A 70 -3.69 -7.34 15.06
CA ALA A 70 -2.35 -7.29 15.63
C ALA A 70 -1.97 -8.58 16.38
N GLU A 71 -2.88 -9.13 17.16
CA GLU A 71 -2.73 -10.41 17.86
C GLU A 71 -2.52 -11.57 16.87
N ALA A 72 -3.27 -11.59 15.76
CA ALA A 72 -3.15 -12.62 14.73
C ALA A 72 -1.81 -12.59 13.99
N LEU A 73 -1.27 -11.40 13.71
CA LEU A 73 -0.04 -11.23 12.92
C LEU A 73 1.23 -11.22 13.78
N PHE A 74 1.14 -10.71 15.01
CA PHE A 74 2.27 -10.47 15.89
C PHE A 74 1.94 -10.81 17.35
N PRO A 75 1.62 -12.08 17.66
CA PRO A 75 1.19 -12.48 19.01
C PRO A 75 2.21 -12.07 20.08
N ASP A 76 3.51 -12.23 19.81
CA ASP A 76 4.57 -11.90 20.75
C ASP A 76 4.65 -10.39 21.05
N LEU A 77 4.55 -9.54 20.02
CA LEU A 77 4.58 -8.08 20.20
C LEU A 77 3.27 -7.56 20.80
N TYR A 78 2.16 -8.24 20.53
CA TYR A 78 0.85 -7.92 21.07
C TYR A 78 0.79 -8.15 22.59
N ILE A 79 1.39 -9.23 23.08
CA ILE A 79 1.54 -9.50 24.53
C ILE A 79 2.30 -8.37 25.23
N VAL A 80 3.32 -7.81 24.57
CA VAL A 80 4.12 -6.71 25.11
C VAL A 80 3.32 -5.42 25.21
N ASP A 81 2.67 -4.99 24.13
CA ASP A 81 1.80 -3.80 24.13
C ASP A 81 0.75 -3.84 23.00
N ALA A 82 -0.40 -4.39 23.37
CA ALA A 82 -1.59 -4.48 22.52
C ALA A 82 -2.11 -3.14 22.01
N ASN A 83 -1.96 -2.05 22.78
CA ASN A 83 -2.46 -0.74 22.37
C ASN A 83 -1.60 -0.17 21.25
N THR A 84 -0.29 -0.15 21.45
CA THR A 84 0.65 0.33 20.43
C THR A 84 0.55 -0.50 19.15
N MET A 85 0.42 -1.83 19.26
CA MET A 85 0.27 -2.68 18.08
C MET A 85 -1.05 -2.44 17.34
N GLY A 86 -2.16 -2.26 18.06
CA GLY A 86 -3.44 -1.86 17.44
C GLY A 86 -3.36 -0.50 16.73
N GLU A 87 -2.69 0.49 17.32
CA GLU A 87 -2.47 1.79 16.68
C GLU A 87 -1.61 1.70 15.41
N ARG A 88 -0.59 0.84 15.41
CA ARG A 88 0.24 0.58 14.22
C ARG A 88 -0.56 -0.04 13.09
N MET A 89 -1.44 -1.00 13.38
CA MET A 89 -2.33 -1.60 12.35
C MET A 89 -3.25 -0.53 11.75
N LYS A 90 -3.85 0.31 12.59
CA LYS A 90 -4.67 1.45 12.13
C LYS A 90 -3.86 2.39 11.24
N GLY A 91 -2.66 2.77 11.67
CA GLY A 91 -1.77 3.65 10.90
C GLY A 91 -1.39 3.07 9.53
N GLN A 92 -1.14 1.76 9.48
CA GLN A 92 -0.83 1.09 8.22
C GLN A 92 -2.02 1.08 7.26
N LEU A 93 -3.24 0.84 7.74
CA LEU A 93 -4.43 0.94 6.89
C LEU A 93 -4.58 2.34 6.29
N GLU A 94 -4.40 3.40 7.08
CA GLU A 94 -4.48 4.78 6.58
C GLU A 94 -3.38 5.09 5.56
N ARG A 95 -2.17 4.56 5.75
CA ARG A 95 -1.07 4.68 4.78
C ARG A 95 -1.44 3.99 3.45
N LEU A 96 -1.93 2.75 3.50
CA LEU A 96 -2.37 2.01 2.31
C LEU A 96 -3.48 2.74 1.57
N LYS A 97 -4.49 3.25 2.29
CA LYS A 97 -5.59 4.04 1.71
C LYS A 97 -5.08 5.29 0.99
N LYS A 98 -4.18 6.05 1.62
CA LYS A 98 -3.58 7.25 1.01
C LYS A 98 -2.77 6.91 -0.25
N SER A 99 -1.95 5.85 -0.19
CA SER A 99 -1.17 5.37 -1.33
C SER A 99 -2.09 4.98 -2.50
N TYR A 100 -3.12 4.17 -2.22
CA TYR A 100 -4.11 3.78 -3.23
C TYR A 100 -4.80 4.99 -3.86
N GLN A 101 -5.29 5.93 -3.04
CA GLN A 101 -5.94 7.15 -3.54
C GLN A 101 -5.00 7.98 -4.43
N LYS A 102 -3.72 8.10 -4.05
CA LYS A 102 -2.72 8.81 -4.86
C LYS A 102 -2.52 8.15 -6.22
N GLN A 103 -2.35 6.82 -6.24
CA GLN A 103 -2.16 6.09 -7.50
C GLN A 103 -3.43 6.07 -8.36
N ALA A 104 -4.61 5.88 -7.76
CA ALA A 104 -5.89 5.93 -8.47
C ALA A 104 -6.15 7.30 -9.10
N LYS A 105 -5.77 8.40 -8.43
CA LYS A 105 -5.84 9.76 -9.02
C LYS A 105 -4.93 9.89 -10.23
N ARG A 106 -3.71 9.35 -10.18
CA ARG A 106 -2.76 9.35 -11.31
C ARG A 106 -3.30 8.56 -12.50
N LEU A 107 -3.91 7.39 -12.24
CA LEU A 107 -4.55 6.57 -13.27
C LEU A 107 -5.77 7.29 -13.89
N ARG A 108 -6.58 7.98 -13.09
CA ARG A 108 -7.71 8.76 -13.60
C ARG A 108 -7.26 9.94 -14.47
N LYS A 109 -6.16 10.60 -14.12
CA LYS A 109 -5.60 11.72 -14.91
C LYS A 109 -5.00 11.26 -16.25
N THR A 110 -4.57 10.01 -16.36
CA THR A 110 -4.03 9.45 -17.62
C THR A 110 -5.11 8.95 -18.57
N GLY A 111 -6.40 9.03 -18.19
CA GLY A 111 -7.54 8.66 -19.03
C GLY A 111 -8.13 9.81 -19.86
N GLU A 112 -7.63 11.03 -19.75
CA GLU A 112 -8.11 12.21 -20.52
C GLU A 112 -7.44 12.36 -21.90
N GLY A 113 -6.73 11.35 -22.39
CA GLY A 113 -5.98 11.46 -23.64
C GLY A 113 -4.68 12.26 -23.45
N VAL A 114 -3.86 12.25 -24.49
CA VAL A 114 -2.53 12.87 -24.52
C VAL A 114 -2.69 14.38 -24.69
N ASP A 115 -3.27 15.07 -23.70
CA ASP A 115 -3.23 16.55 -23.58
C ASP A 115 -2.70 16.95 -22.20
N GLY A 116 -1.69 16.20 -21.75
CA GLY A 116 -0.86 16.62 -20.63
C GLY A 116 0.42 17.21 -21.20
N ASP A 117 0.53 18.54 -21.12
CA ASP A 117 1.76 19.34 -21.19
C ASP A 117 2.77 18.89 -20.11
N GLU A 118 3.22 17.65 -20.21
CA GLU A 118 4.50 17.21 -19.71
C GLU A 118 5.30 16.95 -20.97
N GLU A 119 6.52 17.50 -21.02
CA GLU A 119 7.58 17.16 -21.97
C GLU A 119 7.79 15.64 -21.95
N ARG A 120 6.87 14.90 -22.55
CA ARG A 120 7.13 13.58 -23.08
C ARG A 120 8.20 13.86 -24.11
N GLU A 121 9.31 13.16 -24.03
CA GLU A 121 10.10 12.88 -25.23
C GLU A 121 9.08 12.57 -26.32
N GLN A 122 8.87 13.55 -27.21
CA GLN A 122 8.04 13.33 -28.37
C GLN A 122 8.71 12.15 -29.03
N MET A 123 7.99 11.04 -29.17
CA MET A 123 8.49 9.95 -30.00
C MET A 123 8.68 10.60 -31.37
N GLU A 124 9.93 10.95 -31.70
CA GLU A 124 10.24 11.78 -32.88
C GLU A 124 9.69 11.11 -34.14
N TYR A 125 9.59 9.77 -34.11
CA TYR A 125 9.10 8.95 -35.21
C TYR A 125 8.19 7.82 -34.68
N TYR A 126 7.01 7.69 -35.29
CA TYR A 126 6.13 6.54 -35.13
C TYR A 126 6.35 5.56 -36.28
N ILE A 127 6.73 4.32 -35.95
CA ILE A 127 6.86 3.22 -36.93
C ILE A 127 5.64 2.30 -36.75
N PRO A 128 4.83 2.06 -37.80
CA PRO A 128 3.66 1.19 -37.70
C PRO A 128 4.06 -0.28 -37.56
N ALA A 129 3.10 -1.16 -37.23
CA ALA A 129 3.37 -2.57 -36.97
C ALA A 129 3.95 -3.33 -38.18
N GLU A 130 3.69 -2.83 -39.39
CA GLU A 130 4.24 -3.35 -40.64
C GLU A 130 5.72 -2.97 -40.87
N GLY A 131 6.32 -2.21 -39.96
CA GLY A 131 7.70 -1.74 -40.03
C GLY A 131 7.87 -0.38 -40.73
N PRO A 132 9.12 0.06 -40.95
CA PRO A 132 9.42 1.34 -41.57
C PRO A 132 8.85 1.46 -42.97
N ASN A 133 8.21 2.60 -43.27
CA ASN A 133 7.63 2.91 -44.56
C ASN A 133 8.40 4.04 -45.28
N GLN A 134 7.95 4.42 -46.47
CA GLN A 134 8.60 5.47 -47.29
C GLN A 134 8.65 6.86 -46.62
N SER A 135 7.79 7.10 -45.63
CA SER A 135 7.79 8.33 -44.82
C SER A 135 8.62 8.23 -43.54
N THR A 136 9.21 7.07 -43.24
CA THR A 136 10.02 6.86 -42.03
C THR A 136 11.44 7.41 -42.25
N PRO A 137 11.92 8.35 -41.41
CA PRO A 137 13.26 8.91 -41.56
C PRO A 137 14.36 7.87 -41.41
N MET A 138 15.46 8.05 -42.15
CA MET A 138 16.56 7.07 -42.24
C MET A 138 17.16 6.71 -40.87
N GLU A 139 17.18 7.66 -39.93
CA GLU A 139 17.63 7.43 -38.56
C GLU A 139 16.77 6.38 -37.83
N ALA A 140 15.46 6.47 -37.97
CA ALA A 140 14.51 5.51 -37.40
C ALA A 140 14.61 4.13 -38.10
N VAL A 141 14.84 4.10 -39.42
CA VAL A 141 15.11 2.85 -40.17
C VAL A 141 16.37 2.15 -39.66
N ASN A 142 17.45 2.91 -39.40
CA ASN A 142 18.70 2.36 -38.91
C ASN A 142 18.57 1.78 -37.49
N LEU A 143 17.74 2.38 -36.64
CA LEU A 143 17.42 1.85 -35.31
C LEU A 143 16.59 0.57 -35.40
N TRP A 144 15.57 0.55 -36.27
CA TRP A 144 14.74 -0.64 -36.51
C TRP A 144 15.54 -1.85 -37.01
N ARG A 145 16.48 -1.64 -37.94
CA ARG A 145 17.35 -2.74 -38.42
C ARG A 145 18.25 -3.31 -37.33
N LYS A 146 18.69 -2.49 -36.37
CA LYS A 146 19.51 -2.98 -35.25
C LYS A 146 18.70 -3.91 -34.34
N THR A 147 17.39 -3.69 -34.21
CA THR A 147 16.53 -4.57 -33.43
C THR A 147 16.22 -5.87 -34.16
N GLU A 148 16.02 -5.83 -35.48
CA GLU A 148 15.81 -7.06 -36.29
C GLU A 148 17.05 -7.97 -36.30
N ILE A 149 18.26 -7.40 -36.38
CA ILE A 149 19.51 -8.17 -36.37
C ILE A 149 19.78 -8.81 -34.99
N ALA A 150 19.27 -8.23 -33.90
CA ALA A 150 19.47 -8.75 -32.55
C ALA A 150 18.61 -9.99 -32.26
N ASP A 151 17.48 -10.17 -32.95
CA ASP A 151 16.57 -11.31 -32.77
C ASP A 151 17.03 -12.58 -33.53
N GLU A 152 18.04 -12.50 -34.41
CA GLU A 152 18.54 -13.64 -35.19
C GLU A 152 19.77 -14.37 -34.56
N GLN A 153 20.15 -14.06 -33.31
CA GLN A 153 21.28 -14.69 -32.62
C GLN A 153 20.91 -15.52 -31.37
N TRP A 154 19.85 -16.33 -31.45
CA TRP A 154 19.56 -17.39 -30.47
C TRP A 154 19.12 -18.68 -31.14
#